data_AF-A0A6V7INF3-F1
#
_entry.id   AF-A0A6V7INF3-F1
#
_cell.length_a   1.000
_cell.length_b   1.000
_cell.length_c   1.000
_cell.angle_alpha   90.00
_cell.angle_beta   90.00
_cell.angle_gamma   90.00
#
_symmetry.space_group_name_H-M   'P 1'
#
loop_
_entity.id
_entity.type
_entity.pdbx_description
1 polymer ?
#
loop_
_entity_poly.entity_id
_entity_poly.type
_entity_poly.pdbx_seq_one_letter_code
_entity_poly.pdbx_strand_id
1 'polypeptide(L)'
;MTGNICVYCPGGPDSDFEYSTQSYTGYEPTSMRAIRARYDPFLQTRHRVDQLRQLGHSVDKIEFIVMGGTFMSLPEDYRDYFIRNLHDALTGHISKDVSEAVRFVTEN
;
A
#
# COMPACT_ATOMS: atom_id res chain seq x y z
N MET A 1 -21.98 -18.44 -6.27
CA MET A 1 -20.84 -17.59 -6.67
C MET A 1 -20.73 -17.66 -8.18
N THR A 2 -20.92 -16.54 -8.87
CA THR A 2 -20.60 -16.43 -10.30
C THR A 2 -19.08 -16.49 -10.41
N GLY A 3 -18.51 -17.61 -10.86
CA GLY A 3 -17.07 -17.91 -10.78
C GLY A 3 -16.14 -17.02 -11.62
N ASN A 4 -16.54 -15.81 -11.99
CA ASN A 4 -15.81 -14.89 -12.85
C ASN A 4 -15.65 -13.52 -12.17
N ILE A 5 -14.56 -12.83 -12.49
CA ILE A 5 -14.32 -11.43 -12.12
C ILE A 5 -15.41 -10.50 -12.68
N CYS A 6 -15.56 -9.31 -12.10
CA CYS A 6 -16.49 -8.30 -12.59
C CYS A 6 -16.22 -7.97 -14.06
N VAL A 7 -17.27 -8.02 -14.90
CA VAL A 7 -17.19 -7.81 -16.36
C VAL A 7 -16.54 -6.47 -16.74
N TYR A 8 -16.70 -5.45 -15.90
CA TYR A 8 -16.20 -4.10 -16.16
C TYR A 8 -14.86 -3.80 -15.50
N CYS A 9 -14.31 -4.70 -14.67
CA CYS A 9 -13.04 -4.43 -14.01
C CYS A 9 -11.87 -4.68 -14.98
N PRO A 10 -11.07 -3.65 -15.32
CA PRO A 10 -9.84 -3.85 -16.05
C PRO A 10 -8.75 -4.41 -15.13
N GLY A 11 -7.63 -4.82 -15.72
CA GLY A 11 -6.43 -5.13 -14.95
C GLY A 11 -6.53 -6.40 -14.13
N GLY A 12 -5.55 -6.57 -13.25
CA GLY A 12 -5.41 -7.75 -12.40
C GLY A 12 -4.60 -8.87 -13.06
N PRO A 13 -4.35 -9.96 -12.32
CA PRO A 13 -3.43 -11.02 -12.73
C PRO A 13 -3.82 -11.72 -14.04
N ASP A 14 -5.13 -11.79 -14.32
CA ASP A 14 -5.70 -12.48 -15.48
C ASP A 14 -5.97 -11.51 -16.66
N SER A 15 -5.30 -10.36 -16.70
CA SER A 15 -5.48 -9.34 -17.73
C SER A 15 -4.20 -9.11 -18.57
N ASP A 16 -4.36 -8.43 -19.71
CA ASP A 16 -3.24 -8.04 -20.57
C ASP A 16 -2.37 -6.91 -19.98
N PHE A 17 -2.77 -6.33 -18.83
CA PHE A 17 -2.00 -5.27 -18.17
C PHE A 17 -0.93 -5.88 -17.27
N GLU A 18 0.33 -5.78 -17.72
CA GLU A 18 1.46 -6.36 -17.00
C GLU A 18 1.63 -5.76 -15.60
N TYR A 19 1.66 -6.63 -14.59
CA TYR A 19 1.94 -6.29 -13.19
C TYR A 19 0.98 -5.25 -12.57
N SER A 20 -0.26 -5.18 -13.08
CA SER A 20 -1.30 -4.29 -12.57
C SER A 20 -2.16 -4.94 -11.49
N THR A 21 -2.68 -4.13 -10.57
CA THR A 21 -3.67 -4.57 -9.57
C THR A 21 -5.06 -4.63 -10.17
N GLN A 22 -5.95 -5.41 -9.54
CA GLN A 22 -7.36 -5.50 -9.94
C GLN A 22 -8.00 -4.10 -10.01
N SER A 23 -8.67 -3.80 -11.12
CA SER A 23 -9.29 -2.51 -11.42
C SER A 23 -8.33 -1.38 -11.83
N TYR A 24 -7.05 -1.66 -12.08
CA TYR A 24 -6.05 -0.67 -12.50
C TYR A 24 -5.30 -1.10 -13.76
N THR A 25 -4.85 -0.13 -14.56
CA THR A 25 -4.10 -0.39 -15.80
C THR A 25 -2.59 -0.45 -15.60
N GLY A 26 -2.09 0.08 -14.48
CA GLY A 26 -0.65 0.19 -14.21
C GLY A 26 -0.05 1.52 -14.65
N TYR A 27 -0.76 2.30 -15.48
CA TYR A 27 -0.31 3.60 -15.98
C TYR A 27 -0.69 4.77 -15.07
N GLU A 28 -1.49 4.55 -14.03
CA GLU A 28 -1.84 5.60 -13.08
C GLU A 28 -0.61 5.98 -12.24
N PRO A 29 -0.43 7.26 -11.86
CA PRO A 29 0.73 7.68 -11.07
C PRO A 29 0.92 6.90 -9.77
N THR A 30 -0.17 6.49 -9.11
CA THR A 30 -0.12 5.66 -7.90
C THR A 30 0.31 4.24 -8.24
N SER A 31 -0.26 3.62 -9.27
CA SER A 31 0.11 2.30 -9.75
C SER A 31 1.58 2.23 -10.17
N MET A 32 2.08 3.20 -10.94
CA MET A 32 3.48 3.26 -11.35
C MET A 32 4.44 3.34 -10.15
N ARG A 33 4.08 4.10 -9.10
CA ARG A 33 4.88 4.14 -7.86
C ARG A 33 4.85 2.80 -7.13
N ALA A 34 3.70 2.15 -7.07
CA ALA A 34 3.56 0.83 -6.46
C ALA A 34 4.38 -0.24 -7.19
N ILE A 35 4.30 -0.27 -8.53
CA ILE A 35 5.09 -1.17 -9.39
C ILE A 35 6.59 -0.94 -9.19
N ARG A 36 7.05 0.32 -9.20
CA ARG A 36 8.46 0.66 -8.96
C ARG A 36 8.96 0.19 -7.59
N ALA A 37 8.10 0.25 -6.58
CA ALA A 37 8.39 -0.23 -5.23
C ALA A 37 8.12 -1.73 -5.06
N ARG A 38 7.75 -2.46 -6.12
CA ARG A 38 7.36 -3.89 -6.08
C ARG A 38 6.30 -4.20 -5.02
N TYR A 39 5.37 -3.27 -4.85
CA TYR A 39 4.31 -3.33 -3.84
C TYR A 39 4.79 -3.44 -2.38
N ASP A 40 6.06 -3.11 -2.10
CA ASP A 40 6.58 -3.04 -0.73
C ASP A 40 5.92 -1.85 0.03
N PRO A 41 5.18 -2.09 1.13
CA PRO A 41 4.46 -1.05 1.86
C PRO A 41 5.39 -0.02 2.51
N PHE A 42 6.56 -0.46 2.99
CA PHE A 42 7.53 0.40 3.65
C PHE A 42 8.14 1.39 2.65
N LEU A 43 8.62 0.88 1.52
CA LEU A 43 9.22 1.68 0.45
C LEU A 43 8.20 2.61 -0.20
N GLN A 44 6.97 2.15 -0.44
CA GLN A 44 5.91 3.01 -1.00
C GLN A 44 5.63 4.22 -0.10
N THR A 45 5.52 3.98 1.20
CA THR A 45 5.28 5.03 2.20
C THR A 45 6.45 6.00 2.26
N ARG A 46 7.67 5.49 2.44
CA ARG A 46 8.90 6.31 2.53
C ARG A 46 9.06 7.21 1.32
N HIS A 47 9.03 6.63 0.11
CA HIS A 47 9.20 7.39 -1.12
C HIS A 47 8.12 8.46 -1.29
N ARG A 48 6.87 8.20 -0.91
CA ARG A 48 5.78 9.17 -1.05
C ARG A 48 5.92 10.33 -0.05
N VAL A 49 6.25 10.02 1.20
CA VAL A 49 6.47 11.04 2.24
C VAL A 49 7.65 11.93 1.88
N ASP A 50 8.79 11.35 1.48
CA ASP A 50 9.98 12.12 1.13
C ASP A 50 9.76 12.98 -0.13
N GLN A 51 9.03 12.45 -1.11
CA GLN A 51 8.60 13.24 -2.27
C GLN A 51 7.78 14.47 -1.86
N LEU A 52 6.81 14.33 -0.95
CA LEU A 52 5.99 15.45 -0.50
C LEU A 52 6.80 16.48 0.29
N ARG A 53 7.75 16.03 1.12
CA ARG A 53 8.69 16.92 1.84
C ARG A 53 9.56 17.71 0.88
N GLN A 54 10.09 17.07 -0.17
CA GLN A 54 10.92 17.74 -1.18
C GLN A 54 10.15 18.80 -1.97
N LEU A 55 8.84 18.63 -2.14
CA LEU A 55 7.95 19.62 -2.74
C LEU A 55 7.57 20.77 -1.77
N GLY A 56 8.00 20.71 -0.51
CA GLY A 56 7.74 21.73 0.51
C GLY A 56 6.45 21.54 1.29
N HIS A 57 5.77 20.38 1.18
CA HIS A 57 4.60 20.09 2.01
C HIS A 57 5.02 19.69 3.42
N SER A 58 4.32 20.20 4.43
CA SER A 58 4.40 19.64 5.78
C SER A 58 3.73 18.27 5.82
N VAL A 59 4.38 17.30 6.46
CA VAL A 59 3.93 15.90 6.49
C VAL A 59 3.85 15.41 7.93
N ASP A 60 3.26 16.24 8.78
CA ASP A 60 3.15 16.01 10.23
C ASP A 60 1.94 15.15 10.59
N LYS A 61 0.93 15.12 9.71
CA LYS A 61 -0.30 14.34 9.86
C LYS A 61 -0.57 13.60 8.57
N ILE A 62 -0.73 12.29 8.65
CA ILE A 62 -0.85 11.40 7.50
C ILE A 62 -2.07 10.51 7.69
N GLU A 63 -2.87 10.40 6.63
CA GLU A 63 -3.95 9.42 6.51
C GLU A 63 -3.59 8.44 5.40
N PHE A 64 -3.62 7.13 5.70
CA PHE A 64 -3.38 6.10 4.71
C PHE A 64 -4.67 5.68 4.03
N ILE A 65 -4.63 5.58 2.70
CA ILE A 65 -5.71 5.02 1.89
C ILE A 65 -5.18 3.77 1.19
N VAL A 66 -5.71 2.60 1.55
CA VAL A 66 -5.40 1.33 0.89
C VAL A 66 -6.39 1.11 -0.23
N MET A 67 -5.89 1.02 -1.46
CA MET A 67 -6.68 0.91 -2.69
C MET A 67 -6.13 -0.21 -3.57
N GLY A 68 -7.00 -0.85 -4.37
CA GLY A 68 -6.65 -2.03 -5.15
C GLY A 68 -7.82 -3.00 -5.30
N GLY A 69 -7.49 -4.29 -5.33
CA GLY A 69 -8.46 -5.37 -5.26
C GLY A 69 -9.08 -5.55 -3.88
N THR A 70 -9.18 -6.79 -3.42
CA THR A 70 -9.89 -7.14 -2.18
C THR A 70 -8.91 -7.35 -1.03
N PHE A 71 -8.32 -6.27 -0.49
CA PHE A 71 -7.31 -6.37 0.58
C PHE A 71 -7.74 -7.28 1.75
N MET A 72 -9.02 -7.20 2.14
CA MET A 72 -9.58 -8.00 3.25
C MET A 72 -9.73 -9.50 2.93
N SER A 73 -9.59 -9.92 1.67
CA SER A 73 -9.58 -11.34 1.29
C SER A 73 -8.19 -11.98 1.34
N LEU A 74 -7.15 -11.19 1.63
CA LEU A 74 -5.78 -11.69 1.74
C LEU A 74 -5.56 -12.39 3.10
N PRO A 75 -4.57 -13.29 3.19
CA PRO A 75 -4.17 -13.93 4.44
C PRO A 75 -3.94 -12.91 5.56
N GLU A 76 -4.29 -13.29 6.80
CA GLU A 76 -4.21 -12.40 7.97
C GLU A 76 -2.78 -11.97 8.29
N ASP A 77 -1.82 -12.87 8.18
CA ASP A 77 -0.39 -12.60 8.34
C ASP A 77 0.13 -11.58 7.32
N TYR A 78 -0.33 -11.66 6.06
CA TYR A 78 0.00 -10.66 5.06
C TYR A 78 -0.63 -9.30 5.37
N ARG A 79 -1.89 -9.27 5.84
CA ARG A 79 -2.56 -8.03 6.23
C ARG A 79 -1.85 -7.36 7.41
N ASP A 80 -1.44 -8.14 8.42
CA ASP A 80 -0.63 -7.63 9.55
C ASP A 80 0.70 -7.06 9.04
N TYR A 81 1.46 -7.85 8.26
CA TYR A 81 2.71 -7.41 7.65
C TYR A 81 2.52 -6.08 6.90
N PHE A 82 1.49 -5.99 6.07
CA PHE A 82 1.26 -4.82 5.23
C PHE A 82 1.00 -3.57 6.08
N ILE A 83 0.05 -3.62 7.01
CA ILE A 83 -0.32 -2.48 7.84
C ILE A 83 0.81 -2.08 8.79
N ARG A 84 1.48 -3.06 9.40
CA ARG A 84 2.61 -2.83 10.29
C ARG A 84 3.72 -2.05 9.59
N ASN A 85 4.08 -2.44 8.37
CA ASN A 85 5.14 -1.77 7.61
C ASN A 85 4.76 -0.34 7.16
N LEU A 86 3.46 -0.02 7.00
CA LEU A 86 3.03 1.37 6.75
C LEU A 86 3.37 2.28 7.94
N HIS A 87 3.12 1.79 9.17
CA HIS A 87 3.43 2.51 10.40
C HIS A 87 4.94 2.59 10.65
N ASP A 88 5.65 1.48 10.49
CA ASP A 88 7.11 1.38 10.65
C ASP A 88 7.87 2.33 9.69
N ALA A 89 7.33 2.58 8.49
CA ALA A 89 7.91 3.55 7.56
C ALA A 89 7.90 4.99 8.09
N LEU A 90 6.91 5.35 8.92
CA LEU A 90 6.81 6.68 9.52
C LEU A 90 7.77 6.83 10.68
N THR A 91 7.90 5.81 11.52
CA THR A 91 8.65 5.85 12.78
C THR A 91 10.11 5.45 12.61
N GLY A 92 10.43 4.63 11.60
CA GLY A 92 11.73 3.99 11.44
C GLY A 92 11.98 2.80 12.38
N HIS A 93 10.98 2.40 13.18
CA HIS A 93 11.04 1.19 14.02
C HIS A 93 10.70 -0.06 13.20
N ILE A 94 11.13 -1.23 13.65
CA ILE A 94 10.74 -2.52 13.05
C ILE A 94 9.90 -3.27 14.08
N SER A 95 8.60 -3.30 13.84
CA SER A 95 7.63 -3.90 14.75
C SER A 95 7.41 -5.39 14.47
N LYS A 96 6.94 -6.14 15.46
CA LYS A 96 6.61 -7.57 15.34
C LYS A 96 5.18 -7.85 14.91
N ASP A 97 4.27 -6.93 15.25
CA ASP A 97 2.85 -6.99 14.93
C ASP A 97 2.27 -5.56 14.78
N VAL A 98 1.06 -5.45 14.25
CA VAL A 98 0.38 -4.15 14.09
C VAL A 98 0.16 -3.43 15.43
N SER A 99 -0.07 -4.17 16.52
CA SER A 99 -0.34 -3.56 17.83
C SER A 99 0.89 -2.80 18.35
N GLU A 100 2.08 -3.39 18.21
CA GLU A 100 3.34 -2.75 18.54
C GLU A 100 3.59 -1.52 17.68
N ALA A 101 3.35 -1.62 16.36
CA ALA A 101 3.58 -0.51 15.45
C ALA A 101 2.67 0.69 15.75
N VAL A 102 1.39 0.45 16.03
CA VAL A 102 0.44 1.50 16.42
C VAL A 102 0.89 2.16 17.71
N ARG A 103 1.28 1.38 18.72
CA ARG A 103 1.77 1.90 20.00
C ARG A 103 2.96 2.84 19.79
N PHE A 104 3.95 2.42 19.00
CA PHE A 104 5.16 3.21 18.76
C PHE A 104 4.89 4.51 17.99
N VAL A 105 3.89 4.52 17.10
CA VAL A 105 3.44 5.74 16.40
C VAL A 105 2.73 6.70 17.34
N THR A 106 1.95 6.20 18.31
CA THR A 106 1.19 7.06 19.24
C THR A 106 2.00 7.59 20.43
N GLU A 107 3.10 6.92 20.79
CA GLU A 107 3.94 7.28 21.93
C GLU A 107 5.10 8.23 21.57
N ASN A 108 5.42 8.39 20.27
CA ASN A 108 6.39 9.37 19.75
C ASN A 108 5.70 10.62 19.19
#